data_AF-Q4T0Q8-F1
#
_entry.id   AF-Q4T0Q8-F1
#
_cell.length_a   1.000
_cell.length_b   1.000
_cell.length_c   1.000
_cell.angle_alpha   90.00
_cell.angle_beta   90.00
_cell.angle_gamma   90.00
#
_symmetry.space_group_name_H-M   'P 1'
#
loop_
_entity.id
_entity.type
_entity.pdbx_description
1 polymer ?
#
loop_
_entity_poly.entity_id
_entity_poly.type
_entity_poly.pdbx_seq_one_letter_code
_entity_poly.pdbx_strand_id
1 'polypeptide(L)'
;DSSIRCEQLDLLLQWGAEFRQSSSQLPEGEKVFEDLVAFDVVLGDLNFDNCSSEDKLEQQHALFTQYKDPCRLGPGEDKPWALG
;
A
#
# COMPACT_ATOMS: atom_id res chain seq x y z
N ASP A 1 -4.95 -18.46 6.33
CA ASP A 1 -3.82 -17.55 6.08
C ASP A 1 -4.25 -16.21 5.51
N SER A 2 -5.17 -16.17 4.54
CA SER A 2 -5.60 -14.91 3.92
C SER A 2 -6.08 -13.82 4.88
N SER A 3 -6.75 -14.19 5.97
CA SER A 3 -7.16 -13.24 7.01
C SER A 3 -5.98 -12.60 7.75
N ILE A 4 -4.90 -13.36 7.98
CA ILE A 4 -3.69 -12.86 8.63
C ILE A 4 -3.00 -11.87 7.70
N ARG A 5 -2.89 -12.18 6.40
CA ARG A 5 -2.33 -11.25 5.41
C ARG A 5 -3.17 -9.99 5.29
N CYS A 6 -4.51 -10.08 5.31
CA CYS A 6 -5.37 -8.90 5.34
C CYS A 6 -5.08 -8.02 6.56
N GLU A 7 -4.99 -8.61 7.76
CA GLU A 7 -4.65 -7.87 8.99
C GLU A 7 -3.25 -7.22 8.91
N GLN A 8 -2.27 -7.90 8.31
CA GLN A 8 -0.95 -7.33 8.07
C GLN A 8 -1.00 -6.12 7.11
N LEU A 9 -1.83 -6.17 6.07
CA LEU A 9 -2.03 -5.06 5.14
C LEU A 9 -2.79 -3.89 5.78
N ASP A 10 -3.73 -4.17 6.70
CA ASP A 10 -4.39 -3.14 7.52
C ASP A 10 -3.37 -2.40 8.40
N LEU A 11 -2.51 -3.16 9.09
CA LEU A 11 -1.44 -2.59 9.92
C LEU A 11 -0.44 -1.79 9.09
N LEU A 12 -0.10 -2.25 7.88
CA LEU A 12 0.76 -1.51 6.95
C LEU A 12 0.19 -0.13 6.61
N LEU A 13 -1.11 -0.04 6.33
CA LEU A 13 -1.78 1.24 6.06
C LEU A 13 -1.81 2.13 7.29
N GLN A 14 -2.11 1.56 8.46
CA GLN A 14 -2.12 2.28 9.73
C GLN A 14 -0.74 2.87 10.03
N TRP A 15 0.31 2.05 10.01
CA TRP A 15 1.67 2.49 10.31
C TRP A 15 2.19 3.49 9.28
N GLY A 16 1.83 3.34 8.00
CA GLY A 16 2.15 4.33 6.97
C GLY A 16 1.54 5.71 7.27
N ALA A 17 0.29 5.73 7.75
CA ALA A 17 -0.37 6.98 8.15
C ALA A 17 0.27 7.60 9.40
N GLU A 18 0.56 6.79 10.42
CA GLU A 18 1.24 7.22 11.65
C GLU A 18 2.65 7.76 11.36
N PHE A 19 3.38 7.11 10.47
CA PHE A 19 4.71 7.54 10.02
C PHE A 19 4.65 8.90 9.30
N ARG A 20 3.72 9.09 8.36
CA ARG A 20 3.54 10.39 7.70
C ARG A 20 3.16 11.47 8.69
N GLN A 21 2.23 11.19 9.60
CA GLN A 21 1.79 12.16 10.60
C GLN A 21 2.94 12.59 11.51
N SER A 22 3.70 11.63 12.04
CA SER A 22 4.84 11.90 12.93
C SER A 22 5.99 12.62 12.21
N SER A 23 6.24 12.29 10.93
CA SER A 23 7.30 12.91 10.14
C SER A 23 6.95 14.31 9.62
N SER A 24 5.66 14.65 9.53
CA SER A 24 5.19 15.96 9.08
C SER A 24 5.07 16.99 10.21
N GLN A 25 5.26 16.59 11.46
CA GLN A 25 5.23 17.51 12.60
C GLN A 25 6.53 18.31 12.68
N LEU A 26 6.46 19.59 12.35
CA LEU A 26 7.58 20.52 12.53
C LEU A 26 7.79 20.84 14.02
N PRO A 27 9.05 21.04 14.46
CA PRO A 27 9.34 21.61 15.77
C PRO A 27 8.70 23.00 15.91
N GLU A 28 8.08 23.28 17.06
CA GLU A 28 7.55 24.61 17.36
C GLU A 28 8.66 25.67 17.24
N GLY A 29 8.51 26.59 16.28
CA GLY A 29 9.36 27.78 16.14
C GLY A 29 10.27 27.84 14.91
N GLU A 30 10.39 26.77 14.12
CA GLU A 30 11.14 26.82 12.86
C GLU A 30 10.23 27.18 11.68
N LYS A 31 10.51 28.30 11.02
CA LYS A 31 9.92 28.64 9.71
C LYS A 31 10.56 27.75 8.65
N VAL A 32 10.11 26.51 8.55
CA VAL A 32 10.51 25.61 7.47
C VAL A 32 9.53 25.79 6.31
N PHE A 33 10.06 25.73 5.08
CA PHE A 33 9.25 25.66 3.87
C PHE A 33 8.34 24.42 3.94
N GLU A 34 7.16 24.49 3.34
CA GLU A 34 6.21 23.38 3.30
C GLU A 34 6.88 22.18 2.60
N ASP A 35 7.07 21.07 3.31
CA ASP A 35 7.68 19.86 2.74
C ASP A 35 6.74 19.27 1.68
N LEU A 36 7.17 19.31 0.42
CA LEU A 36 6.43 18.78 -0.72
C LEU A 36 6.80 17.31 -0.95
N VAL A 37 5.86 16.41 -0.68
CA VAL A 37 6.02 14.97 -0.95
C VAL A 37 5.92 14.72 -2.46
N ALA A 38 7.04 14.34 -3.08
CA ALA A 38 7.07 14.01 -4.50
C ALA A 38 6.51 12.61 -4.82
N PHE A 39 6.74 11.64 -3.93
CA PHE A 39 6.28 10.26 -4.08
C PHE A 39 6.10 9.57 -2.72
N ASP A 40 5.20 8.60 -2.68
CA ASP A 40 4.97 7.68 -1.56
C ASP A 40 4.85 6.27 -2.16
N VAL A 41 5.78 5.38 -1.81
CA VAL A 41 5.96 4.08 -2.48
C VAL A 41 6.00 2.98 -1.43
N VAL A 42 5.18 1.95 -1.66
CA VAL A 42 5.16 0.71 -0.88
C VAL A 42 5.58 -0.44 -1.80
N LEU A 43 6.51 -1.26 -1.32
CA LEU A 43 7.04 -2.42 -2.03
C LEU A 43 7.46 -3.50 -1.02
N GLY A 44 7.44 -4.76 -1.44
CA GLY A 44 7.83 -5.89 -0.60
C GLY A 44 7.27 -7.20 -1.14
N ASP A 45 7.60 -8.29 -0.46
CA ASP A 45 6.99 -9.60 -0.70
C ASP A 45 5.73 -9.74 0.17
N LEU A 46 4.56 -9.63 -0.47
CA LEU A 46 3.26 -9.71 0.19
C LEU A 46 2.73 -11.16 0.31
N ASN A 47 3.40 -12.15 -0.30
CA ASN A 47 3.03 -13.57 -0.24
C ASN A 47 1.57 -13.89 -0.60
N PHE A 48 1.01 -13.19 -1.58
CA PHE A 48 -0.24 -13.50 -2.27
C PHE A 48 -0.15 -13.06 -3.74
N ASP A 49 -0.94 -13.65 -4.63
CA ASP A 49 -0.98 -13.29 -6.04
C ASP A 49 -2.25 -12.50 -6.42
N ASN A 50 -2.28 -11.97 -7.65
CA ASN A 50 -3.43 -11.24 -8.18
C ASN A 50 -4.22 -12.02 -9.25
N CYS A 51 -4.11 -13.35 -9.29
CA CYS A 51 -4.73 -14.20 -10.32
C CYS A 51 -5.50 -15.40 -9.76
N SER A 52 -5.09 -15.94 -8.62
CA SER A 52 -5.69 -17.10 -7.97
C SER A 52 -6.99 -16.75 -7.27
N SER A 53 -7.82 -17.77 -7.07
CA SER A 53 -9.10 -17.61 -6.38
C SER A 53 -8.97 -17.61 -4.85
N GLU A 54 -7.84 -18.13 -4.37
CA GLU A 54 -7.46 -18.35 -2.98
C GLU A 54 -7.09 -17.04 -2.29
N ASP A 55 -6.54 -16.08 -3.04
CA ASP A 55 -6.07 -14.78 -2.55
C ASP A 55 -7.07 -13.63 -2.80
N LYS A 56 -8.34 -13.96 -3.07
CA LYS A 56 -9.40 -12.99 -3.38
C LYS A 56 -9.61 -11.92 -2.31
N LEU A 57 -9.32 -12.22 -1.04
CA LEU A 57 -9.51 -11.26 0.05
C LEU A 57 -8.44 -10.16 0.00
N GLU A 58 -7.19 -10.57 -0.14
CA GLU A 58 -6.02 -9.69 -0.26
C GLU A 58 -6.10 -8.87 -1.55
N GLN A 59 -6.51 -9.50 -2.65
CA GLN A 59 -6.74 -8.83 -3.92
C GLN A 59 -7.75 -7.68 -3.79
N GLN A 60 -8.73 -7.76 -2.90
CA GLN A 60 -9.74 -6.71 -2.68
C GLN A 60 -9.36 -5.71 -1.58
N HIS A 61 -8.18 -5.84 -1.00
CA HIS A 61 -7.75 -5.01 0.12
C HIS A 61 -7.65 -3.52 -0.22
N ALA A 62 -7.95 -2.66 0.76
CA ALA A 62 -7.97 -1.20 0.60
C ALA A 62 -6.60 -0.60 0.21
N LEU A 63 -5.51 -1.34 0.45
CA LEU A 63 -4.15 -0.96 0.05
C LEU A 63 -4.11 -0.55 -1.42
N PHE A 64 -4.74 -1.30 -2.31
CA PHE A 64 -4.73 -1.03 -3.76
C PHE A 64 -5.59 0.16 -4.20
N THR A 65 -6.43 0.68 -3.30
CA THR A 65 -7.13 1.94 -3.53
C THR A 65 -6.21 3.13 -3.27
N GLN A 66 -5.37 3.05 -2.22
CA GLN A 66 -4.44 4.10 -1.81
C GLN A 66 -3.12 4.08 -2.59
N TYR A 67 -2.57 2.88 -2.82
CA TYR A 67 -1.33 2.64 -3.55
C TYR A 67 -1.63 1.93 -4.86
N LYS A 68 -1.17 2.49 -5.97
CA LYS A 68 -1.45 1.93 -7.30
C LYS A 68 -0.41 0.88 -7.67
N ASP A 69 -0.89 -0.33 -7.93
CA ASP A 69 -0.11 -1.37 -8.57
C ASP A 69 -0.10 -1.16 -10.10
N PRO A 70 1.07 -0.89 -10.72
CA PRO A 70 1.17 -0.68 -12.15
C PRO A 70 0.84 -1.91 -12.99
N CYS A 71 1.01 -3.12 -12.46
CA CYS A 71 0.80 -4.40 -13.15
C CYS A 71 -0.65 -4.85 -13.16
N ARG A 72 -1.51 -4.18 -12.37
CA ARG A 72 -2.88 -4.61 -12.09
C ARG A 72 -3.93 -3.87 -12.94
N LEU A 73 -4.93 -4.60 -13.43
CA LEU A 73 -6.18 -4.03 -13.97
C LEU A 73 -7.25 -3.90 -12.87
N GLY A 74 -7.39 -4.96 -12.06
CA GLY A 74 -8.38 -5.05 -10.99
C GLY A 74 -8.08 -6.20 -10.03
N PRO A 75 -8.92 -6.41 -9.00
CA PRO A 75 -8.80 -7.56 -8.11
C PRO A 75 -8.92 -8.87 -8.90
N GLY A 76 -7.89 -9.72 -8.86
CA GLY A 76 -7.90 -10.98 -9.62
C GLY A 76 -7.62 -10.82 -11.12
N GLU A 77 -7.24 -9.62 -11.57
CA GLU A 77 -7.02 -9.30 -12.98
C GLU A 77 -5.70 -8.53 -13.18
N ASP A 78 -4.72 -9.21 -13.76
CA ASP A 78 -3.45 -8.63 -14.16
C ASP A 78 -3.49 -8.03 -15.56
N LYS A 79 -2.59 -7.07 -15.82
CA LYS A 79 -2.36 -6.56 -17.16
C LYS A 79 -1.71 -7.64 -18.03
N PRO A 80 -1.93 -7.63 -19.36
CA PRO A 80 -1.38 -8.66 -20.26
C PRO A 80 0.15 -8.78 -20.28
N TRP A 81 0.86 -7.78 -19.78
CA TRP A 81 2.33 -7.75 -19.72
C TRP A 81 2.89 -8.05 -18.32
N ALA A 82 2.03 -8.18 -17.31
CA ALA A 82 2.47 -8.58 -15.98
C ALA A 82 2.99 -10.02 -16.04
N LEU A 83 4.06 -10.29 -15.30
CA LEU A 83 4.68 -11.60 -15.17
C LEU A 83 4.65 -11.97 -13.70
N GLY A 84 4.00 -13.08 -13.36
CA GLY A 84 3.78 -13.56 -12.00
C GLY A 84 3.22 -14.97 -12.03
#